data_AF-A0A218WN80-F1
#
_entry.id   AF-A0A218WN80-F1
#
_cell.length_a   1.000
_cell.length_b   1.000
_cell.length_c   1.000
_cell.angle_alpha   90.00
_cell.angle_beta   90.00
_cell.angle_gamma   90.00
#
_symmetry.space_group_name_H-M   'P 1'
#
loop_
_entity.id
_entity.type
_entity.pdbx_description
1 polymer ?
#
loop_
_entity_poly.entity_id
_entity_poly.type
_entity_poly.pdbx_seq_one_letter_code
_entity_poly.pdbx_strand_id
1 'polypeptide(L)'
;MIVSSESLGTGSVLPVSGLQQQHLEDLEKLTLVTQPFRTLKLFILAIVQSLKGLAAYLLAKGGLLMLLSISAAALAILLLVLDGSHSKHFEELYRYIQFGLWWIALGVASSIGLGSGLHTFVLYLGPHVALFTIKAMQCGRIDLKSAPYDTIRLKTGPSWLDKECSEFGPPLFELMNGVRVPLFSILPQVQVEAVLWGIGTALGELPPYFISRAARLSGNDLETMEQLNDSSSKDGGIISSHLRQIQNWFLSHSEHLNFRTILALASVPNPLFDLAGIMCGQFGVPFWKFFLATVIGKAIIKTHIQTIFIISVSNNQLLHWVENKLIWVLSFVPGLAPFLPSMVNRLNAVRNKYLTGPSPANSNTKVKKWDLSLASIWNTVVWLMLINFFSKIVTATAQKYLKEQQQKEIDRLNKLHPQAVSTQ
;
A
#
# COMPACT_ATOMS: atom_id res chain seq x y z
N MET A 1 55.20 53.20 19.96
CA MET A 1 53.81 52.72 20.18
C MET A 1 53.71 51.41 19.42
N ILE A 2 53.96 50.22 19.99
CA ILE A 2 53.23 49.50 21.06
C ILE A 2 51.71 49.61 20.90
N VAL A 3 51.07 48.44 20.99
CA VAL A 3 49.64 48.06 20.95
C VAL A 3 49.22 47.48 19.60
N SER A 4 48.71 46.25 19.46
CA SER A 4 48.61 45.06 20.31
C SER A 4 48.16 43.92 19.40
N SER A 5 48.69 42.73 19.65
CA SER A 5 48.23 41.45 19.10
C SER A 5 46.84 41.11 19.65
N GLU A 6 45.85 40.96 18.76
CA GLU A 6 44.59 40.27 19.09
C GLU A 6 44.66 38.83 18.60
N SER A 7 44.92 37.94 19.54
CA SER A 7 44.60 36.52 19.49
C SER A 7 43.09 36.34 19.45
N LEU A 8 42.55 35.73 18.40
CA LEU A 8 41.18 35.22 18.43
C LEU A 8 41.08 33.86 17.75
N GLY A 9 40.88 32.83 18.58
CA GLY A 9 40.14 31.64 18.21
C GLY A 9 40.97 30.44 17.75
N THR A 10 41.77 29.86 18.65
CA THR A 10 41.93 28.40 18.68
C THR A 10 40.55 27.77 18.82
N GLY A 11 39.95 27.39 17.69
CA GLY A 11 38.81 26.49 17.66
C GLY A 11 39.24 25.21 18.35
N SER A 12 38.68 24.96 19.54
CA SER A 12 38.81 23.70 20.24
C SER A 12 38.48 22.57 19.26
N VAL A 13 39.49 21.78 18.88
CA VAL A 13 39.28 20.57 18.08
C VAL A 13 38.50 19.63 19.00
N LEU A 14 37.18 19.61 18.83
CA LEU A 14 36.31 18.66 19.50
C LEU A 14 36.86 17.26 19.18
N PRO A 15 37.02 16.37 20.18
CA PRO A 15 37.37 14.99 19.90
C PRO A 15 36.34 14.40 18.93
N VAL A 16 36.76 13.50 18.04
CA VAL A 16 35.88 12.91 16.99
C VAL A 16 34.61 12.32 17.59
N SER A 17 34.68 11.78 18.82
CA SER A 17 33.52 11.32 19.60
C SER A 17 32.53 12.43 19.98
N GLY A 18 33.02 13.61 20.39
CA GLY A 18 32.19 14.78 20.68
C GLY A 18 31.51 15.35 19.43
N LEU A 19 32.19 15.32 18.28
CA LEU A 19 31.63 15.71 16.99
C LEU A 19 30.53 14.73 16.53
N GLN A 20 30.73 13.43 16.71
CA GLN A 20 29.72 12.41 16.44
C GLN A 20 28.46 12.58 17.30
N GLN A 21 28.64 12.93 18.58
CA GLN A 21 27.51 13.17 19.48
C GLN A 21 26.71 14.41 19.07
N GLN A 22 27.38 15.50 18.68
CA GLN A 22 26.70 16.66 18.09
C GLN A 22 25.98 16.31 16.79
N HIS A 23 26.57 15.47 15.94
CA HIS A 23 25.95 15.01 14.70
C HIS A 23 24.65 14.23 14.95
N LEU A 24 24.63 13.37 15.97
CA LEU A 24 23.44 12.62 16.39
C LEU A 24 22.34 13.55 16.92
N GLU A 25 22.70 14.53 17.76
CA GLU A 25 21.72 15.52 18.24
C GLU A 25 21.13 16.35 17.11
N ASP A 26 21.95 16.73 16.12
CA ASP A 26 21.49 17.48 14.94
C ASP A 26 20.53 16.65 14.08
N LEU A 27 20.73 15.33 13.99
CA LEU A 27 19.82 14.41 13.28
C LEU A 27 18.49 14.25 14.03
N GLU A 28 18.51 14.11 15.35
CA GLU A 28 17.30 13.99 16.17
C GLU A 28 16.45 15.27 16.14
N LYS A 29 17.11 16.44 16.17
CA LYS A 29 16.44 17.74 16.07
C LYS A 29 15.95 18.04 14.65
N LEU A 30 16.39 17.32 13.62
CA LEU A 30 15.98 17.53 12.24
C LEU A 30 14.68 16.77 11.92
N THR A 31 13.55 17.41 12.20
CA THR A 31 12.23 16.91 11.79
C THR A 31 11.44 18.00 11.09
N LEU A 32 10.44 17.61 10.30
CA LEU A 32 9.52 18.58 9.66
C LEU A 32 8.76 19.44 10.67
N VAL A 33 8.60 18.95 11.91
CA VAL A 33 7.88 19.64 13.00
C VAL A 33 8.79 20.63 13.72
N THR A 34 10.04 20.25 13.99
CA THR A 34 11.01 21.06 14.74
C THR A 34 11.73 22.09 13.86
N GLN A 35 12.14 21.71 12.65
CA GLN A 35 12.92 22.55 11.72
C GLN A 35 12.42 22.40 10.28
N PRO A 36 11.24 22.94 9.92
CA PRO A 36 10.60 22.69 8.62
C PRO A 36 11.45 23.15 7.43
N PHE A 37 11.98 24.38 7.48
CA PHE A 37 12.74 24.95 6.36
C PHE A 37 14.09 24.26 6.13
N ARG A 38 14.82 23.91 7.20
CA ARG A 38 16.10 23.21 7.11
C ARG A 38 15.90 21.80 6.57
N THR A 39 14.89 21.08 7.08
CA THR A 39 14.53 19.74 6.62
C THR A 39 14.13 19.74 5.14
N LEU A 40 13.28 20.67 4.72
CA LEU A 40 12.86 20.78 3.33
C LEU A 40 14.01 21.14 2.38
N LYS A 41 14.90 22.04 2.79
CA LYS A 41 16.11 22.38 2.00
C LYS A 41 17.01 21.17 1.79
N LEU A 42 17.28 20.40 2.85
CA LEU A 42 18.09 19.18 2.77
C LEU A 42 17.42 18.11 1.92
N PHE A 43 16.11 17.95 2.03
CA PHE A 43 15.33 17.06 1.17
C PHE A 43 15.45 17.42 -0.31
N ILE A 44 15.28 18.70 -0.67
CA ILE A 44 15.41 19.16 -2.06
C ILE A 44 16.83 18.91 -2.58
N LEU A 45 17.86 19.19 -1.77
CA LEU A 45 19.25 18.90 -2.14
C LEU A 45 19.48 17.40 -2.36
N ALA A 46 18.90 16.54 -1.52
CA ALA A 46 18.97 15.09 -1.68
C ALA A 46 18.33 14.61 -2.99
N ILE A 47 17.17 15.17 -3.35
CA ILE A 47 16.51 14.88 -4.63
C ILE A 47 17.39 15.32 -5.79
N VAL A 48 17.92 16.55 -5.77
CA VAL A 48 18.78 17.08 -6.83
C VAL A 48 20.04 16.24 -6.99
N GLN A 49 20.68 15.82 -5.90
CA GLN A 49 21.86 14.95 -5.95
C GLN A 49 21.52 13.57 -6.54
N SER A 50 20.38 13.01 -6.16
CA SER A 50 19.91 11.72 -6.71
C SER A 50 19.61 11.82 -8.20
N LEU A 51 18.97 12.90 -8.65
CA LEU A 51 18.70 13.18 -10.06
C LEU A 51 19.99 13.36 -10.87
N LYS A 52 20.99 14.06 -10.31
CA LYS A 52 22.32 14.19 -10.94
C LYS A 52 23.01 12.84 -11.07
N GLY A 53 22.95 11.99 -10.05
CA GLY A 53 23.49 10.62 -10.09
C GLY A 53 22.81 9.76 -11.15
N LEU A 54 21.48 9.84 -11.24
CA LEU A 54 20.71 9.15 -12.27
C LEU A 54 21.09 9.64 -13.69
N ALA A 55 21.19 10.96 -13.88
CA ALA A 55 21.59 11.54 -15.16
C ALA A 55 23.02 11.11 -15.56
N ALA A 56 23.97 11.14 -14.63
CA ALA A 56 25.35 10.68 -14.87
C ALA A 56 25.41 9.17 -15.19
N TYR A 57 24.62 8.36 -14.49
CA TYR A 57 24.53 6.92 -14.75
C TYR A 57 23.91 6.62 -16.11
N LEU A 58 22.87 7.34 -16.51
CA LEU A 58 22.26 7.24 -17.84
C LEU A 58 23.23 7.69 -18.94
N LEU A 59 24.01 8.75 -18.70
CA LEU A 59 25.08 9.18 -19.59
C LEU A 59 26.17 8.10 -19.74
N ALA A 60 26.58 7.49 -18.63
CA ALA A 60 27.65 6.50 -18.60
C ALA A 60 27.26 5.14 -19.22
N LYS A 61 25.97 4.75 -19.14
CA LYS A 61 25.48 3.47 -19.70
C LYS A 61 25.05 3.52 -21.18
N GLY A 62 25.26 4.65 -21.87
CA GLY A 62 25.29 4.70 -23.33
C GLY A 62 24.36 5.74 -23.95
N GLY A 63 24.88 6.43 -24.96
CA GLY A 63 24.16 7.45 -25.74
C GLY A 63 22.84 6.95 -26.34
N LEU A 64 22.69 5.65 -26.60
CA LEU A 64 21.46 5.07 -27.16
C LEU A 64 20.25 5.19 -26.21
N LEU A 65 20.43 4.96 -24.91
CA LEU A 65 19.33 5.01 -23.93
C LEU A 65 18.92 6.47 -23.66
N MET A 66 19.89 7.38 -23.72
CA MET A 66 19.67 8.82 -23.68
C MET A 66 18.99 9.32 -24.98
N LEU A 67 19.39 8.81 -26.15
CA LEU A 67 18.76 9.14 -27.42
C LEU A 67 17.32 8.61 -27.49
N LEU A 68 17.06 7.41 -26.96
CA LEU A 68 15.72 6.83 -26.84
C LEU A 68 14.83 7.61 -25.86
N SER A 69 15.36 8.07 -24.72
CA SER A 69 14.58 8.88 -23.78
C SER A 69 14.30 10.29 -24.31
N ILE A 70 15.27 10.93 -24.97
CA ILE A 70 15.10 12.24 -25.61
C ILE A 70 14.15 12.14 -26.80
N SER A 71 14.26 11.12 -27.63
CA SER A 71 13.33 10.90 -28.76
C SER A 71 11.92 10.57 -28.28
N ALA A 72 11.76 9.80 -27.21
CA ALA A 72 10.45 9.55 -26.60
C ALA A 72 9.84 10.83 -26.01
N ALA A 73 10.64 11.66 -25.33
CA ALA A 73 10.19 12.94 -24.79
C ALA A 73 9.85 13.94 -25.92
N ALA A 74 10.67 14.02 -26.96
CA ALA A 74 10.42 14.86 -28.13
C ALA A 74 9.18 14.40 -28.89
N LEU A 75 8.98 13.09 -29.05
CA LEU A 75 7.77 12.51 -29.64
C LEU A 75 6.54 12.81 -28.78
N ALA A 76 6.63 12.69 -27.46
CA ALA A 76 5.55 13.04 -26.54
C ALA A 76 5.20 14.53 -26.63
N ILE A 77 6.19 15.42 -26.67
CA ILE A 77 5.98 16.87 -26.83
C ILE A 77 5.40 17.20 -28.21
N LEU A 78 5.89 16.56 -29.27
CA LEU A 78 5.37 16.73 -30.63
C LEU A 78 3.90 16.27 -30.73
N LEU A 79 3.56 15.16 -30.09
CA LEU A 79 2.19 14.65 -29.99
C LEU A 79 1.27 15.55 -29.14
N LEU A 80 1.83 16.29 -28.17
CA LEU A 80 1.09 17.27 -27.37
C LEU A 80 0.85 18.60 -28.11
N VAL A 81 1.71 18.96 -29.07
CA VAL A 81 1.61 20.21 -29.85
C VAL A 81 0.72 20.06 -31.10
N LEU A 82 0.57 18.85 -31.64
CA LEU A 82 -0.30 18.59 -32.80
C LEU A 82 -1.76 18.37 -32.38
N ASP A 83 -2.47 19.47 -32.23
CA ASP A 83 -3.80 19.62 -31.61
C ASP A 83 -5.01 19.11 -32.44
N GLY A 84 -4.86 18.02 -33.21
CA GLY A 84 -5.82 17.68 -34.28
C GLY A 84 -6.84 16.57 -33.99
N SER A 85 -6.45 15.51 -33.28
CA SER A 85 -7.32 14.33 -33.06
C SER A 85 -6.93 13.48 -31.84
N HIS A 86 -5.75 13.73 -31.26
CA HIS A 86 -5.21 12.97 -30.14
C HIS A 86 -5.66 13.50 -28.77
N SER A 87 -6.27 14.70 -28.70
CA SER A 87 -6.78 15.26 -27.46
C SER A 87 -7.79 14.35 -26.76
N LYS A 88 -8.68 13.69 -27.52
CA LYS A 88 -9.63 12.70 -26.98
C LYS A 88 -8.94 11.44 -26.43
N HIS A 89 -7.92 10.93 -27.13
CA HIS A 89 -7.16 9.77 -26.69
C HIS A 89 -6.29 10.08 -25.46
N PHE A 90 -5.76 11.30 -25.39
CA PHE A 90 -4.98 11.78 -24.26
C PHE A 90 -5.85 11.99 -23.01
N GLU A 91 -7.04 12.58 -23.18
CA GLU A 91 -8.04 12.72 -22.12
C GLU A 91 -8.47 11.35 -21.58
N GLU A 92 -8.69 10.38 -22.47
CA GLU A 92 -9.02 9.01 -22.09
C GLU A 92 -7.86 8.34 -21.32
N LEU A 93 -6.63 8.46 -21.82
CA LEU A 93 -5.44 7.97 -21.14
C LEU A 93 -5.25 8.61 -19.77
N TYR A 94 -5.48 9.92 -19.66
CA TYR A 94 -5.41 10.66 -18.40
C TYR A 94 -6.41 10.10 -17.38
N ARG A 95 -7.64 9.77 -17.79
CA ARG A 95 -8.65 9.13 -16.92
C ARG A 95 -8.22 7.75 -16.47
N TYR A 96 -7.64 6.94 -17.36
CA TYR A 96 -7.08 5.63 -16.99
C TYR A 96 -5.90 5.75 -16.02
N ILE A 97 -5.00 6.71 -16.23
CA ILE A 97 -3.89 6.98 -15.32
C ILE A 97 -4.42 7.40 -13.94
N GLN A 98 -5.37 8.34 -13.90
CA GLN A 98 -5.98 8.79 -12.66
C GLN A 98 -6.67 7.64 -11.92
N PHE A 99 -7.39 6.78 -12.64
CA PHE A 99 -8.02 5.58 -12.10
C PHE A 99 -7.01 4.59 -11.52
N GLY A 100 -5.94 4.30 -12.26
CA GLY A 100 -4.84 3.45 -11.81
C GLY A 100 -4.18 4.00 -10.55
N LEU A 101 -3.80 5.28 -10.58
CA LEU A 101 -3.17 5.96 -9.46
C LEU A 101 -4.06 5.98 -8.22
N TRP A 102 -5.37 6.21 -8.39
CA TRP A 102 -6.33 6.23 -7.28
C TRP A 102 -6.36 4.89 -6.54
N TRP A 103 -6.55 3.78 -7.26
CA TRP A 103 -6.65 2.47 -6.64
C TRP A 103 -5.32 1.96 -6.09
N ILE A 104 -4.21 2.19 -6.82
CA ILE A 104 -2.87 1.85 -6.34
C ILE A 104 -2.53 2.66 -5.08
N ALA A 105 -2.81 3.96 -5.04
CA ALA A 105 -2.53 4.80 -3.88
C ALA A 105 -3.35 4.38 -2.65
N LEU A 106 -4.64 4.07 -2.82
CA LEU A 106 -5.47 3.50 -1.75
C LEU A 106 -4.94 2.14 -1.27
N GLY A 107 -4.42 1.32 -2.20
CA GLY A 107 -3.76 0.07 -1.90
C GLY A 107 -2.48 0.26 -1.08
N VAL A 108 -1.63 1.24 -1.42
CA VAL A 108 -0.41 1.56 -0.66
C VAL A 108 -0.76 2.12 0.73
N ALA A 109 -1.74 3.01 0.80
CA ALA A 109 -2.23 3.58 2.06
C ALA A 109 -2.77 2.49 3.02
N SER A 110 -3.33 1.40 2.46
CA SER A 110 -3.76 0.20 3.17
C SER A 110 -2.66 -0.41 4.03
N SER A 111 -1.45 -0.47 3.49
CA SER A 111 -0.31 -1.15 4.10
C SER A 111 0.34 -0.30 5.19
N ILE A 112 0.39 1.01 4.99
CA ILE A 112 1.10 1.96 5.88
C ILE A 112 0.35 2.20 7.20
N GLY A 113 -0.97 1.95 7.23
CA GLY A 113 -1.87 2.58 8.18
C GLY A 113 -2.29 1.84 9.43
N LEU A 114 -1.87 0.59 9.64
CA LEU A 114 -2.11 -0.28 10.82
C LEU A 114 -1.66 -1.73 10.56
N GLY A 115 -0.90 -1.96 9.48
CA GLY A 115 -0.40 -3.27 9.13
C GLY A 115 -1.44 -4.26 8.62
N SER A 116 -2.76 -4.09 8.78
CA SER A 116 -3.75 -5.13 8.39
C SER A 116 -4.39 -4.96 7.00
N GLY A 117 -4.35 -3.74 6.43
CA GLY A 117 -5.00 -3.39 5.17
C GLY A 117 -6.53 -3.59 5.11
N LEU A 118 -7.15 -4.00 6.22
CA LEU A 118 -8.57 -4.27 6.29
C LEU A 118 -9.40 -2.99 6.33
N HIS A 119 -8.88 -1.93 6.94
CA HIS A 119 -9.62 -0.68 7.10
C HIS A 119 -9.88 0.03 5.77
N THR A 120 -8.85 0.26 4.96
CA THR A 120 -9.03 0.89 3.63
C THR A 120 -9.85 0.01 2.68
N PHE A 121 -9.72 -1.32 2.79
CA PHE A 121 -10.60 -2.26 2.09
C PHE A 121 -12.07 -2.02 2.47
N VAL A 122 -12.40 -2.04 3.77
CA VAL A 122 -13.77 -1.87 4.28
C VAL A 122 -14.36 -0.49 3.96
N LEU A 123 -13.53 0.52 3.69
CA LEU A 123 -13.99 1.90 3.51
C LEU A 123 -14.07 2.35 2.05
N TYR A 124 -13.32 1.72 1.15
CA TYR A 124 -13.31 2.09 -0.27
C TYR A 124 -13.66 0.92 -1.17
N LEU A 125 -12.82 -0.11 -1.22
CA LEU A 125 -13.00 -1.22 -2.18
C LEU A 125 -14.24 -2.07 -1.85
N GLY A 126 -14.44 -2.42 -0.58
CA GLY A 126 -15.60 -3.19 -0.11
C GLY A 126 -16.93 -2.50 -0.42
N PRO A 127 -17.13 -1.22 -0.02
CA PRO A 127 -18.33 -0.47 -0.36
C PRO A 127 -18.55 -0.31 -1.86
N HIS A 128 -17.49 -0.09 -2.64
CA HIS A 128 -17.57 -0.05 -4.11
C HIS A 128 -18.14 -1.35 -4.68
N VAL A 129 -17.56 -2.49 -4.29
CA VAL A 129 -18.00 -3.82 -4.73
C VAL A 129 -19.43 -4.10 -4.27
N ALA A 130 -19.78 -3.76 -3.03
CA ALA A 130 -21.11 -3.96 -2.47
C ALA A 130 -22.17 -3.12 -3.19
N LEU A 131 -21.94 -1.81 -3.37
CA LEU A 131 -22.86 -0.90 -4.05
C LEU A 131 -23.07 -1.31 -5.51
N PHE A 132 -22.01 -1.69 -6.21
CA PHE A 132 -22.11 -2.20 -7.57
C PHE A 132 -22.94 -3.49 -7.64
N THR A 133 -22.69 -4.44 -6.73
CA THR A 133 -23.43 -5.69 -6.65
C THR A 133 -24.91 -5.45 -6.36
N ILE A 134 -25.23 -4.59 -5.40
CA ILE A 134 -26.63 -4.25 -5.06
C ILE A 134 -27.34 -3.61 -6.25
N LYS A 135 -26.69 -2.66 -6.94
CA LYS A 135 -27.26 -2.04 -8.15
C LYS A 135 -27.45 -3.04 -9.29
N ALA A 136 -26.49 -3.93 -9.52
CA ALA A 136 -26.58 -4.97 -10.53
C ALA A 136 -27.74 -5.92 -10.25
N MET A 137 -27.94 -6.29 -8.99
CA MET A 137 -29.07 -7.11 -8.55
C MET A 137 -30.42 -6.37 -8.66
N GLN A 138 -30.46 -5.07 -8.36
CA GLN A 138 -31.68 -4.26 -8.49
C GLN A 138 -32.10 -4.10 -9.95
N CYS A 139 -31.17 -3.76 -10.85
CA CYS A 139 -31.48 -3.54 -12.25
C CYS A 139 -31.51 -4.84 -13.08
N GLY A 140 -30.96 -5.96 -12.57
CA GLY A 140 -30.88 -7.22 -13.30
C GLY A 140 -29.91 -7.20 -14.47
N ARG A 141 -28.83 -6.44 -14.32
CA ARG A 141 -27.87 -6.11 -15.38
C ARG A 141 -26.48 -5.89 -14.80
N ILE A 142 -25.46 -6.04 -15.63
CA ILE A 142 -24.05 -5.86 -15.24
C ILE A 142 -23.37 -4.68 -15.95
N ASP A 143 -23.97 -4.18 -17.03
CA ASP A 143 -23.47 -3.09 -17.87
C ASP A 143 -23.91 -1.72 -17.33
N LEU A 144 -23.61 -1.49 -16.06
CA LEU A 144 -23.92 -0.25 -15.36
C LEU A 144 -22.84 0.82 -15.61
N LYS A 145 -21.58 0.40 -15.73
CA LYS A 145 -20.45 1.31 -15.90
C LYS A 145 -20.42 1.86 -17.31
N SER A 146 -20.28 3.19 -17.42
CA SER A 146 -20.04 3.85 -18.70
C SER A 146 -18.65 3.51 -19.29
N ALA A 147 -17.65 3.35 -18.42
CA ALA A 147 -16.30 2.96 -18.75
C ALA A 147 -15.64 2.25 -17.56
N PRO A 148 -14.54 1.50 -17.75
CA PRO A 148 -13.86 0.81 -16.65
C PRO A 148 -13.40 1.72 -15.51
N TYR A 149 -13.07 2.99 -15.81
CA TYR A 149 -12.65 3.98 -14.81
C TYR A 149 -13.81 4.67 -14.07
N ASP A 150 -15.07 4.36 -14.39
CA ASP A 150 -16.27 4.93 -13.76
C ASP A 150 -16.50 4.33 -12.36
N THR A 151 -15.77 4.88 -11.40
CA THR A 151 -15.63 4.34 -10.05
C THR A 151 -15.79 5.40 -8.96
N ILE A 152 -15.87 4.95 -7.70
CA ILE A 152 -15.92 5.85 -6.54
C ILE A 152 -14.59 6.55 -6.38
N ARG A 153 -14.61 7.89 -6.43
CA ARG A 153 -13.46 8.76 -6.16
C ARG A 153 -13.74 9.61 -4.92
N LEU A 154 -12.67 10.16 -4.31
CA LEU A 154 -12.75 10.91 -3.04
C LEU A 154 -13.85 11.99 -3.01
N LYS A 155 -14.06 12.72 -4.12
CA LYS A 155 -14.99 13.86 -4.22
C LYS A 155 -16.12 13.65 -5.23
N THR A 156 -16.13 12.52 -5.94
CA THR A 156 -17.05 12.29 -7.06
C THR A 156 -17.54 10.86 -7.00
N GLY A 157 -18.86 10.70 -6.90
CA GLY A 157 -19.50 9.39 -7.01
C GLY A 157 -19.45 8.86 -8.45
N PRO A 158 -19.59 7.55 -8.65
CA PRO A 158 -19.65 6.98 -9.97
C PRO A 158 -20.98 7.32 -10.66
N SER A 159 -20.96 7.41 -11.98
CA SER A 159 -22.13 7.87 -12.75
C SER A 159 -23.34 6.92 -12.64
N TRP A 160 -23.09 5.65 -12.34
CA TRP A 160 -24.11 4.60 -12.27
C TRP A 160 -24.87 4.53 -10.94
N LEU A 161 -24.38 5.20 -9.88
CA LEU A 161 -25.01 5.10 -8.56
C LEU A 161 -26.34 5.87 -8.50
N ASP A 162 -26.37 7.04 -9.14
CA ASP A 162 -27.51 7.97 -9.10
C ASP A 162 -28.53 7.75 -10.22
N LYS A 163 -28.17 7.00 -11.28
CA LYS A 163 -29.07 6.68 -12.40
C LYS A 163 -30.14 5.67 -12.01
N GLU A 164 -31.34 5.86 -12.57
CA GLU A 164 -32.44 4.91 -12.38
C GLU A 164 -32.28 3.66 -13.26
N CYS A 165 -32.79 2.51 -12.81
CA CYS A 165 -32.68 1.26 -13.57
C CYS A 165 -33.35 1.33 -14.96
N SER A 166 -34.35 2.19 -15.11
CA SER A 166 -35.05 2.46 -16.39
C SER A 166 -34.14 3.06 -17.46
N GLU A 167 -33.15 3.87 -17.06
CA GLU A 167 -32.21 4.54 -17.98
C GLU A 167 -31.21 3.57 -18.64
N PHE A 168 -30.91 2.45 -17.99
CA PHE A 168 -30.00 1.42 -18.53
C PHE A 168 -30.68 0.50 -19.54
N GLY A 169 -32.00 0.38 -19.48
CA GLY A 169 -32.82 -0.49 -20.33
C GLY A 169 -33.29 -1.77 -19.63
N PRO A 170 -33.91 -2.71 -20.36
CA PRO A 170 -34.54 -3.90 -19.79
C PRO A 170 -33.53 -4.83 -19.12
N PRO A 171 -33.91 -5.61 -18.09
CA PRO A 171 -33.00 -6.55 -17.42
C PRO A 171 -32.44 -7.56 -18.44
N LEU A 172 -31.13 -7.81 -18.36
CA LEU A 172 -30.44 -8.79 -19.20
C LEU A 172 -30.57 -10.21 -18.63
N PHE A 173 -30.79 -10.30 -17.32
CA PHE A 173 -30.94 -11.56 -16.62
C PHE A 173 -32.34 -11.67 -16.03
N GLU A 174 -33.02 -12.76 -16.34
CA GLU A 174 -34.31 -13.10 -15.77
C GLU A 174 -34.16 -13.58 -14.32
N LEU A 175 -35.20 -13.36 -13.52
CA LEU A 175 -35.21 -13.79 -12.13
C LEU A 175 -35.42 -15.31 -12.07
N MET A 176 -34.34 -16.07 -11.87
CA MET A 176 -34.41 -17.51 -11.65
C MET A 176 -34.07 -17.84 -10.19
N ASN A 177 -34.96 -18.52 -9.48
CA ASN A 177 -34.74 -18.99 -8.10
C ASN A 177 -34.33 -17.88 -7.10
N GLY A 178 -34.94 -16.69 -7.21
CA GLY A 178 -34.62 -15.54 -6.33
C GLY A 178 -33.25 -14.90 -6.59
N VAL A 179 -32.51 -15.38 -7.59
CA VAL A 179 -31.23 -14.85 -8.04
C VAL A 179 -31.43 -14.16 -9.37
N ARG A 180 -31.15 -12.85 -9.42
CA ARG A 180 -31.28 -12.07 -10.64
C ARG A 180 -29.98 -12.03 -11.45
N VAL A 181 -28.81 -11.97 -10.81
CA VAL A 181 -27.51 -11.91 -11.51
C VAL A 181 -26.51 -12.90 -10.87
N PRO A 182 -25.84 -13.76 -11.65
CA PRO A 182 -24.86 -14.70 -11.12
C PRO A 182 -23.55 -14.01 -10.72
N LEU A 183 -22.91 -14.49 -9.64
CA LEU A 183 -21.67 -13.94 -9.08
C LEU A 183 -20.53 -13.82 -10.12
N PHE A 184 -20.35 -14.85 -10.95
CA PHE A 184 -19.29 -14.89 -11.96
C PHE A 184 -19.45 -13.83 -13.05
N SER A 185 -20.65 -13.27 -13.23
CA SER A 185 -20.88 -12.15 -14.16
C SER A 185 -20.60 -10.79 -13.54
N ILE A 186 -20.67 -10.68 -12.21
CA ILE A 186 -20.39 -9.44 -11.46
C ILE A 186 -18.88 -9.28 -11.25
N LEU A 187 -18.17 -10.39 -11.01
CA LEU A 187 -16.74 -10.38 -10.67
C LEU A 187 -15.86 -9.63 -11.70
N PRO A 188 -15.97 -9.85 -13.02
CA PRO A 188 -15.14 -9.16 -14.01
C PRO A 188 -15.33 -7.65 -14.00
N GLN A 189 -16.53 -7.17 -13.61
CA GLN A 189 -16.84 -5.74 -13.60
C GLN A 189 -16.10 -4.98 -12.51
N VAL A 190 -15.72 -5.62 -11.41
CA VAL A 190 -15.01 -4.99 -10.28
C VAL A 190 -13.56 -5.48 -10.12
N GLN A 191 -13.12 -6.35 -11.02
CA GLN A 191 -11.83 -7.03 -10.91
C GLN A 191 -10.66 -6.06 -11.06
N VAL A 192 -10.76 -5.09 -11.97
CA VAL A 192 -9.65 -4.17 -12.25
C VAL A 192 -9.36 -3.29 -11.03
N GLU A 193 -10.39 -2.78 -10.35
CA GLU A 193 -10.24 -2.05 -9.09
C GLU A 193 -9.61 -2.91 -8.00
N ALA A 194 -10.07 -4.16 -7.86
CA ALA A 194 -9.54 -5.07 -6.86
C ALA A 194 -8.06 -5.43 -7.11
N VAL A 195 -7.67 -5.66 -8.36
CA VAL A 195 -6.28 -5.95 -8.74
C VAL A 195 -5.39 -4.73 -8.54
N LEU A 196 -5.80 -3.55 -9.01
CA LEU A 196 -5.03 -2.31 -8.83
C LEU A 196 -4.82 -1.97 -7.35
N TRP A 197 -5.87 -2.13 -6.54
CA TRP A 197 -5.76 -1.98 -5.09
C TRP A 197 -4.78 -2.99 -4.48
N GLY A 198 -4.86 -4.27 -4.87
CA GLY A 198 -3.96 -5.29 -4.38
C GLY A 198 -2.51 -5.12 -4.82
N ILE A 199 -2.25 -4.60 -6.02
CA ILE A 199 -0.92 -4.18 -6.47
C ILE A 199 -0.41 -3.05 -5.57
N GLY A 200 -1.26 -2.07 -5.26
CA GLY A 200 -0.91 -1.02 -4.30
C GLY A 200 -0.54 -1.58 -2.93
N THR A 201 -1.29 -2.55 -2.41
CA THR A 201 -0.95 -3.22 -1.14
C THR A 201 0.37 -3.96 -1.21
N ALA A 202 0.64 -4.67 -2.31
CA ALA A 202 1.94 -5.33 -2.54
C ALA A 202 3.11 -4.33 -2.54
N LEU A 203 2.92 -3.15 -3.14
CA LEU A 203 3.91 -2.07 -3.13
C LEU A 203 4.12 -1.47 -1.74
N GLY A 204 3.03 -1.23 -1.00
CA GLY A 204 3.08 -0.65 0.34
C GLY A 204 3.78 -1.53 1.38
N GLU A 205 3.87 -2.83 1.13
CA GLU A 205 4.51 -3.80 2.03
C GLU A 205 5.93 -4.21 1.56
N LEU A 206 6.50 -3.52 0.55
CA LEU A 206 7.93 -3.68 0.18
C LEU A 206 8.96 -3.17 1.20
N PRO A 207 8.70 -2.14 2.05
CA PRO A 207 9.73 -1.59 2.93
C PRO A 207 10.45 -2.60 3.82
N PRO A 208 9.79 -3.56 4.50
CA PRO A 208 10.46 -4.55 5.34
C PRO A 208 11.51 -5.37 4.58
N TYR A 209 11.24 -5.74 3.33
CA TYR A 209 12.19 -6.46 2.47
C TYR A 209 13.44 -5.65 2.16
N PHE A 210 13.29 -4.36 1.83
CA PHE A 210 14.44 -3.50 1.51
C PHE A 210 15.26 -3.15 2.74
N ILE A 211 14.58 -2.90 3.87
CA ILE A 211 15.24 -2.60 5.15
C ILE A 211 16.10 -3.79 5.58
N SER A 212 15.54 -5.00 5.58
CA SER A 212 16.26 -6.19 6.00
C SER A 212 17.38 -6.58 5.02
N ARG A 213 17.15 -6.41 3.72
CA ARG A 213 18.21 -6.64 2.72
C ARG A 213 19.36 -5.64 2.84
N ALA A 214 19.08 -4.39 3.19
CA ALA A 214 20.10 -3.38 3.43
C ALA A 214 20.90 -3.70 4.69
N ALA A 215 20.24 -4.07 5.79
CA ALA A 215 20.88 -4.47 7.04
C ALA A 215 21.89 -5.61 6.83
N ARG A 216 21.50 -6.61 6.03
CA ARG A 216 22.39 -7.71 5.64
C ARG A 216 23.61 -7.30 4.85
N LEU A 217 23.44 -6.43 3.86
CA LEU A 217 24.57 -5.93 3.09
C LEU A 217 25.51 -5.08 3.96
N SER A 218 25.01 -4.52 5.06
CA SER A 218 25.80 -3.78 6.05
C SER A 218 26.42 -4.65 7.15
N GLY A 219 26.18 -5.97 7.17
CA GLY A 219 26.71 -6.88 8.19
C GLY A 219 26.06 -6.73 9.58
N ASN A 220 24.90 -6.07 9.65
CA ASN A 220 24.22 -5.72 10.91
C ASN A 220 23.07 -6.70 11.22
N ASP A 221 23.26 -7.98 10.89
CA ASP A 221 22.22 -9.03 10.92
C ASP A 221 21.63 -9.24 12.32
N LEU A 222 22.48 -9.10 13.34
CA LEU A 222 22.14 -9.37 14.75
C LEU A 222 21.09 -8.38 15.28
N GLU A 223 21.21 -7.09 14.94
CA GLU A 223 20.28 -6.04 15.40
C GLU A 223 18.88 -6.23 14.81
N THR A 224 18.78 -6.68 13.56
CA THR A 224 17.48 -7.00 12.95
C THR A 224 16.84 -8.27 13.50
N MET A 225 17.62 -9.29 13.88
CA MET A 225 17.08 -10.48 14.55
C MET A 225 16.62 -10.16 15.98
N GLU A 226 17.30 -9.23 16.66
CA GLU A 226 16.95 -8.73 17.99
C GLU A 226 15.67 -7.87 17.94
N GLN A 227 15.56 -6.93 16.99
CA GLN A 227 14.33 -6.15 16.75
C GLN A 227 13.12 -7.04 16.37
N LEU A 228 13.35 -8.12 15.63
CA LEU A 228 12.31 -9.12 15.33
C LEU A 228 11.85 -9.85 16.60
N ASN A 229 12.78 -10.29 17.45
CA ASN A 229 12.45 -10.96 18.72
C ASN A 229 11.72 -10.01 19.68
N ASP A 230 12.07 -8.72 19.69
CA ASP A 230 11.40 -7.69 20.49
C ASP A 230 10.01 -7.33 19.96
N SER A 231 9.82 -7.32 18.64
CA SER A 231 8.49 -7.14 18.04
C SER A 231 7.55 -8.32 18.36
N SER A 232 8.10 -9.53 18.49
CA SER A 232 7.36 -10.74 18.90
C SER A 232 7.11 -10.81 20.41
N SER A 233 7.93 -10.16 21.24
CA SER A 233 7.80 -10.20 22.71
C SER A 233 6.79 -9.20 23.26
N LYS A 234 6.54 -8.10 22.53
CA LYS A 234 5.54 -7.08 22.90
C LYS A 234 4.08 -7.51 22.74
N ASP A 235 3.81 -8.63 22.05
CA ASP A 235 2.45 -9.17 21.83
C ASP A 235 2.28 -10.51 22.58
N GLY A 236 1.96 -10.43 23.88
CA GLY A 236 1.98 -11.54 24.83
C GLY A 236 0.83 -12.56 24.73
N GLY A 237 0.61 -13.17 23.56
CA GLY A 237 -0.47 -14.16 23.34
C GLY A 237 -0.06 -15.41 22.54
N ILE A 238 -0.98 -16.37 22.43
CA ILE A 238 -0.86 -17.63 21.65
C ILE A 238 -0.34 -17.39 20.20
N ILE A 239 -0.59 -16.21 19.65
CA ILE A 239 -0.12 -15.80 18.32
C ILE A 239 1.40 -15.67 18.27
N SER A 240 2.06 -15.14 19.32
CA SER A 240 3.52 -14.95 19.32
C SER A 240 4.29 -16.27 19.43
N SER A 241 3.76 -17.28 20.13
CA SER A 241 4.36 -18.62 20.16
C SER A 241 4.29 -19.31 18.80
N HIS A 242 3.16 -19.18 18.09
CA HIS A 242 3.03 -19.69 16.72
C HIS A 242 3.90 -18.90 15.73
N LEU A 243 3.98 -17.58 15.84
CA LEU A 243 4.88 -16.76 15.01
C LEU A 243 6.34 -17.16 15.22
N ARG A 244 6.76 -17.40 16.47
CA ARG A 244 8.12 -17.86 16.78
C ARG A 244 8.40 -19.28 16.27
N GLN A 245 7.40 -20.15 16.28
CA GLN A 245 7.50 -21.50 15.69
C GLN A 245 7.61 -21.44 14.15
N ILE A 246 6.84 -20.57 13.50
CA ILE A 246 6.92 -20.30 12.05
C ILE A 246 8.26 -19.67 11.70
N GLN A 247 8.77 -18.74 12.52
CA GLN A 247 10.08 -18.14 12.37
C GLN A 247 11.19 -19.21 12.45
N ASN A 248 11.19 -20.05 13.48
CA ASN A 248 12.17 -21.13 13.63
C ASN A 248 12.08 -22.18 12.52
N TRP A 249 10.87 -22.49 12.05
CA TRP A 249 10.67 -23.36 10.89
C TRP A 249 11.22 -22.73 9.61
N PHE A 250 11.01 -21.42 9.42
CA PHE A 250 11.48 -20.71 8.24
C PHE A 250 13.00 -20.50 8.26
N LEU A 251 13.59 -20.24 9.44
CA LEU A 251 15.04 -20.21 9.63
C LEU A 251 15.66 -21.57 9.31
N SER A 252 15.05 -22.68 9.74
CA SER A 252 15.54 -24.03 9.45
C SER A 252 15.32 -24.47 8.00
N HIS A 253 14.33 -23.92 7.30
CA HIS A 253 14.03 -24.19 5.88
C HIS A 253 14.50 -23.08 4.92
N SER A 254 15.38 -22.19 5.39
CA SER A 254 15.80 -21.01 4.64
C SER A 254 16.50 -21.33 3.30
N GLU A 255 17.26 -22.43 3.24
CA GLU A 255 17.93 -22.87 2.01
C GLU A 255 16.93 -23.27 0.89
N HIS A 256 15.63 -23.39 1.21
CA HIS A 256 14.57 -23.79 0.30
C HIS A 256 13.40 -22.80 0.21
N LEU A 257 13.67 -21.50 0.31
CA LEU A 257 12.67 -20.45 0.02
C LEU A 257 12.31 -20.42 -1.47
N ASN A 258 11.43 -21.34 -1.82
CA ASN A 258 10.83 -21.47 -3.13
C ASN A 258 9.73 -20.44 -3.33
N PHE A 259 9.47 -20.11 -4.60
CA PHE A 259 8.44 -19.15 -4.99
C PHE A 259 7.08 -19.48 -4.36
N ARG A 260 6.76 -20.77 -4.26
CA ARG A 260 5.51 -21.28 -3.65
C ARG A 260 5.38 -20.95 -2.16
N THR A 261 6.48 -21.04 -1.40
CA THR A 261 6.48 -20.72 0.03
C THR A 261 6.25 -19.23 0.26
N ILE A 262 6.90 -18.38 -0.55
CA ILE A 262 6.72 -16.93 -0.50
C ILE A 262 5.28 -16.56 -0.90
N LEU A 263 4.74 -17.21 -1.94
CA LEU A 263 3.37 -17.00 -2.38
C LEU A 263 2.35 -17.38 -1.29
N ALA A 264 2.56 -18.52 -0.62
CA ALA A 264 1.71 -18.96 0.47
C ALA A 264 1.71 -17.93 1.61
N LEU A 265 2.89 -17.46 2.04
CA LEU A 265 3.01 -16.45 3.09
C LEU A 265 2.41 -15.10 2.68
N ALA A 266 2.52 -14.71 1.40
CA ALA A 266 1.92 -13.50 0.88
C ALA A 266 0.40 -13.53 0.73
N SER A 267 -0.18 -14.72 0.70
CA SER A 267 -1.64 -14.92 0.59
C SER A 267 -2.34 -14.86 1.95
N VAL A 268 -1.59 -14.91 3.06
CA VAL A 268 -2.10 -14.99 4.44
C VAL A 268 -2.11 -13.59 5.08
N PRO A 269 -2.98 -13.32 6.09
CA PRO A 269 -3.03 -12.06 6.83
C PRO A 269 -1.69 -11.44 7.21
N ASN A 270 -1.70 -10.11 7.25
CA ASN A 270 -0.52 -9.27 7.10
C ASN A 270 0.64 -9.47 8.10
N PRO A 271 0.47 -9.88 9.38
CA PRO A 271 1.64 -10.12 10.24
C PRO A 271 2.61 -11.19 9.68
N LEU A 272 2.08 -12.19 8.98
CA LEU A 272 2.89 -13.25 8.36
C LEU A 272 3.60 -12.78 7.10
N PHE A 273 3.05 -11.79 6.41
CA PHE A 273 3.69 -11.21 5.25
C PHE A 273 4.86 -10.31 5.64
N ASP A 274 4.68 -9.43 6.63
CA ASP A 274 5.76 -8.54 7.08
C ASP A 274 6.97 -9.36 7.53
N LEU A 275 6.72 -10.47 8.24
CA LEU A 275 7.73 -11.47 8.57
C LEU A 275 8.38 -12.06 7.32
N ALA A 276 7.58 -12.52 6.35
CA ALA A 276 8.12 -13.05 5.09
C ALA A 276 8.97 -12.03 4.33
N GLY A 277 8.59 -10.76 4.32
CA GLY A 277 9.36 -9.66 3.73
C GLY A 277 10.71 -9.50 4.40
N ILE A 278 10.73 -9.42 5.74
CA ILE A 278 11.97 -9.30 6.51
C ILE A 278 12.87 -10.50 6.26
N MET A 279 12.34 -11.72 6.36
CA MET A 279 13.13 -12.93 6.16
C MET A 279 13.62 -13.07 4.71
N CYS A 280 12.80 -12.75 3.70
CA CYS A 280 13.23 -12.77 2.30
C CYS A 280 14.38 -11.78 2.02
N GLY A 281 14.39 -10.61 2.67
CA GLY A 281 15.49 -9.66 2.54
C GLY A 281 16.75 -10.12 3.28
N GLN A 282 16.62 -10.71 4.48
CA GLN A 282 17.74 -11.33 5.24
C GLN A 282 18.37 -12.50 4.49
N PHE A 283 17.59 -13.33 3.81
CA PHE A 283 18.14 -14.42 3.01
C PHE A 283 18.53 -13.99 1.59
N GLY A 284 18.26 -12.74 1.21
CA GLY A 284 18.63 -12.16 -0.09
C GLY A 284 17.95 -12.84 -1.26
N VAL A 285 16.72 -13.26 -1.07
CA VAL A 285 15.87 -13.73 -2.16
C VAL A 285 15.83 -12.64 -3.24
N PRO A 286 15.97 -12.97 -4.54
CA PRO A 286 15.89 -11.99 -5.61
C PRO A 286 14.59 -11.18 -5.56
N PHE A 287 14.70 -9.87 -5.77
CA PHE A 287 13.56 -8.93 -5.68
C PHE A 287 12.37 -9.39 -6.52
N TRP A 288 12.61 -9.79 -7.78
CA TRP A 288 11.53 -10.21 -8.69
C TRP A 288 10.81 -11.48 -8.23
N LYS A 289 11.52 -12.42 -7.58
CA LYS A 289 10.93 -13.65 -7.05
C LYS A 289 10.00 -13.31 -5.88
N PHE A 290 10.43 -12.42 -4.98
CA PHE A 290 9.63 -11.93 -3.88
C PHE A 290 8.44 -11.09 -4.37
N PHE A 291 8.71 -10.05 -5.17
CA PHE A 291 7.70 -9.11 -5.64
C PHE A 291 6.59 -9.79 -6.46
N LEU A 292 6.94 -10.70 -7.38
CA LEU A 292 5.93 -11.41 -8.16
C LEU A 292 5.08 -12.35 -7.28
N ALA A 293 5.70 -13.05 -6.32
CA ALA A 293 4.96 -13.87 -5.36
C ALA A 293 4.01 -13.02 -4.51
N THR A 294 4.45 -11.84 -4.09
CA THR A 294 3.64 -10.87 -3.35
C THR A 294 2.47 -10.34 -4.18
N VAL A 295 2.71 -9.95 -5.42
CA VAL A 295 1.65 -9.45 -6.33
C VAL A 295 0.62 -10.54 -6.58
N ILE A 296 1.02 -11.78 -6.84
CA ILE A 296 0.05 -12.87 -7.03
C ILE A 296 -0.71 -13.15 -5.73
N GLY A 297 -0.01 -13.26 -4.60
CA GLY A 297 -0.65 -13.52 -3.31
C GLY A 297 -1.65 -12.45 -2.89
N LYS A 298 -1.33 -11.17 -3.13
CA LYS A 298 -2.15 -10.05 -2.68
C LYS A 298 -3.13 -9.54 -3.72
N ALA A 299 -2.67 -9.31 -4.95
CA ALA A 299 -3.50 -8.73 -6.00
C ALA A 299 -4.42 -9.73 -6.70
N ILE A 300 -4.10 -11.02 -6.64
CA ILE A 300 -4.92 -12.08 -7.24
C ILE A 300 -5.60 -12.91 -6.15
N ILE A 301 -4.86 -13.52 -5.23
CA ILE A 301 -5.47 -14.47 -4.27
C ILE A 301 -6.27 -13.73 -3.19
N LYS A 302 -5.61 -12.92 -2.35
CA LYS A 302 -6.23 -12.23 -1.20
C LYS A 302 -7.39 -11.34 -1.62
N THR A 303 -7.17 -10.47 -2.61
CA THR A 303 -8.19 -9.52 -3.09
C THR A 303 -9.38 -10.20 -3.73
N HIS A 304 -9.20 -11.27 -4.51
CA HIS A 304 -10.33 -11.98 -5.09
C HIS A 304 -11.13 -12.73 -4.03
N ILE A 305 -10.47 -13.33 -3.04
CA ILE A 305 -11.18 -13.92 -1.88
C ILE A 305 -12.03 -12.86 -1.17
N GLN A 306 -11.46 -11.70 -0.88
CA GLN A 306 -12.18 -10.58 -0.26
C GLN A 306 -13.32 -10.04 -1.14
N THR A 307 -13.11 -9.93 -2.44
CA THR A 307 -14.10 -9.43 -3.40
C THR A 307 -15.26 -10.42 -3.56
N ILE A 308 -14.97 -11.70 -3.73
CA ILE A 308 -15.97 -12.78 -3.81
C ILE A 308 -16.80 -12.81 -2.53
N PHE A 309 -16.16 -12.66 -1.35
CA PHE A 309 -16.87 -12.58 -0.09
C PHE A 309 -17.88 -11.41 -0.06
N ILE A 310 -17.47 -10.21 -0.47
CA ILE A 310 -18.36 -9.04 -0.50
C ILE A 310 -19.49 -9.19 -1.53
N ILE A 311 -19.19 -9.63 -2.76
CA ILE A 311 -20.22 -9.90 -3.78
C ILE A 311 -21.21 -10.93 -3.25
N SER A 312 -20.71 -11.98 -2.61
CA SER A 312 -21.54 -13.02 -2.03
C SER A 312 -22.46 -12.45 -0.95
N VAL A 313 -21.94 -11.72 0.04
CA VAL A 313 -22.76 -11.11 1.12
C VAL A 313 -23.79 -10.13 0.57
N SER A 314 -23.44 -9.41 -0.49
CA SER A 314 -24.30 -8.40 -1.12
C SER A 314 -25.34 -9.01 -2.08
N ASN A 315 -25.20 -10.29 -2.43
CA ASN A 315 -26.13 -11.02 -3.27
C ASN A 315 -27.06 -11.88 -2.39
N ASN A 316 -28.37 -11.82 -2.64
CA ASN A 316 -29.36 -12.68 -1.96
C ASN A 316 -29.07 -14.18 -2.16
N GLN A 317 -28.28 -14.54 -3.18
CA GLN A 317 -27.82 -15.90 -3.49
C GLN A 317 -26.96 -16.54 -2.40
N LEU A 318 -26.21 -15.75 -1.60
CA LEU A 318 -25.38 -16.32 -0.54
C LEU A 318 -26.21 -16.78 0.66
N LEU A 319 -27.35 -16.18 0.99
CA LEU A 319 -28.16 -16.68 2.10
C LEU A 319 -28.61 -18.12 1.80
N HIS A 320 -29.10 -18.35 0.59
CA HIS A 320 -29.49 -19.68 0.12
C HIS A 320 -28.29 -20.64 -0.03
N TRP A 321 -27.11 -20.15 -0.43
CA TRP A 321 -25.91 -20.99 -0.56
C TRP A 321 -25.26 -21.29 0.81
N VAL A 322 -25.29 -20.36 1.75
CA VAL A 322 -24.81 -20.54 3.13
C VAL A 322 -25.74 -21.46 3.91
N GLU A 323 -27.05 -21.22 3.85
CA GLU A 323 -28.04 -22.05 4.52
C GLU A 323 -28.07 -23.49 3.96
N ASN A 324 -27.92 -23.68 2.64
CA ASN A 324 -28.06 -25.02 2.05
C ASN A 324 -26.75 -25.75 1.72
N LYS A 325 -25.69 -25.06 1.26
CA LYS A 325 -24.42 -25.70 0.85
C LYS A 325 -23.30 -25.52 1.86
N LEU A 326 -23.16 -24.36 2.50
CA LEU A 326 -22.09 -24.15 3.50
C LEU A 326 -22.37 -24.98 4.76
N ILE A 327 -23.62 -25.06 5.23
CA ILE A 327 -24.01 -25.97 6.33
C ILE A 327 -23.65 -27.42 5.99
N TRP A 328 -23.87 -27.87 4.75
CA TRP A 328 -23.55 -29.22 4.30
C TRP A 328 -22.04 -29.49 4.16
N VAL A 329 -21.26 -28.53 3.66
CA VAL A 329 -19.79 -28.67 3.56
C VAL A 329 -19.14 -28.61 4.95
N LEU A 330 -19.63 -27.74 5.84
CA LEU A 330 -19.05 -27.58 7.17
C LEU A 330 -19.55 -28.60 8.19
N SER A 331 -20.64 -29.33 7.93
CA SER A 331 -20.99 -30.53 8.70
C SER A 331 -19.95 -31.64 8.54
N PHE A 332 -19.09 -31.55 7.51
CA PHE A 332 -17.97 -32.47 7.30
C PHE A 332 -16.75 -32.13 8.18
N VAL A 333 -16.72 -30.96 8.82
CA VAL A 333 -15.61 -30.50 9.68
C VAL A 333 -16.07 -30.40 11.14
N PRO A 334 -15.72 -31.37 12.01
CA PRO A 334 -16.11 -31.35 13.42
C PRO A 334 -15.52 -30.11 14.13
N GLY A 335 -16.35 -29.28 14.75
CA GLY A 335 -15.93 -28.13 15.57
C GLY A 335 -16.33 -26.74 15.07
N LEU A 336 -16.65 -26.58 13.77
CA LEU A 336 -17.13 -25.30 13.20
C LEU A 336 -18.66 -25.14 13.23
N ALA A 337 -19.40 -26.25 13.34
CA ALA A 337 -20.86 -26.28 13.39
C ALA A 337 -21.52 -25.33 14.43
N PRO A 338 -21.03 -25.19 15.68
CA PRO A 338 -21.68 -24.29 16.65
C PRO A 338 -21.45 -22.80 16.37
N PHE A 339 -20.44 -22.44 15.57
CA PHE A 339 -20.17 -21.04 15.21
C PHE A 339 -21.00 -20.54 14.01
N LEU A 340 -21.59 -21.45 13.22
CA LEU A 340 -22.33 -21.10 12.00
C LEU A 340 -23.57 -20.25 12.24
N PRO A 341 -24.50 -20.64 13.14
CA PRO A 341 -25.72 -19.86 13.37
C PRO A 341 -25.43 -18.44 13.85
N SER A 342 -24.38 -18.29 14.67
CA SER A 342 -23.87 -17.00 15.14
C SER A 342 -23.33 -16.13 13.99
N MET A 343 -22.56 -16.72 13.07
CA MET A 343 -22.05 -16.01 11.89
C MET A 343 -23.18 -15.63 10.94
N VAL A 344 -24.15 -16.52 10.67
CA VAL A 344 -25.31 -16.25 9.81
C VAL A 344 -26.17 -15.13 10.39
N ASN A 345 -26.43 -15.13 11.70
CA ASN A 345 -27.20 -14.07 12.36
C ASN A 345 -26.47 -12.73 12.32
N ARG A 346 -25.13 -12.71 12.51
CA ARG A 346 -24.33 -11.49 12.33
C ARG A 346 -24.33 -11.02 10.88
N LEU A 347 -24.28 -11.93 9.92
CA LEU A 347 -24.38 -11.62 8.49
C LEU A 347 -25.75 -11.01 8.16
N ASN A 348 -26.82 -11.56 8.72
CA ASN A 348 -28.19 -11.05 8.60
C ASN A 348 -28.35 -9.67 9.26
N ALA A 349 -27.75 -9.46 10.43
CA ALA A 349 -27.76 -8.16 11.11
C ALA A 349 -26.98 -7.10 10.32
N VAL A 350 -25.80 -7.46 9.78
CA VAL A 350 -25.02 -6.60 8.90
C VAL A 350 -25.81 -6.32 7.63
N ARG A 351 -26.33 -7.35 6.96
CA ARG A 351 -27.17 -7.23 5.76
C ARG A 351 -28.36 -6.32 5.99
N ASN A 352 -29.14 -6.53 7.05
CA ASN A 352 -30.28 -5.68 7.38
C ASN A 352 -29.81 -4.25 7.66
N LYS A 353 -28.70 -4.03 8.38
CA LYS A 353 -28.14 -2.69 8.57
C LYS A 353 -27.70 -2.02 7.25
N TYR A 354 -27.30 -2.79 6.25
CA TYR A 354 -26.94 -2.32 4.91
C TYR A 354 -28.14 -2.16 3.96
N LEU A 355 -29.21 -2.97 4.10
CA LEU A 355 -30.39 -2.98 3.23
C LEU A 355 -31.56 -2.15 3.78
N THR A 356 -31.77 -2.11 5.10
CA THR A 356 -32.72 -1.21 5.76
C THR A 356 -32.12 0.19 5.99
N GLY A 357 -31.90 0.92 4.89
CA GLY A 357 -32.58 2.21 4.74
C GLY A 357 -34.03 1.92 4.33
N PRO A 358 -35.02 2.73 4.71
CA PRO A 358 -36.35 2.26 5.14
C PRO A 358 -37.08 1.39 4.10
N SER A 359 -37.85 0.44 4.66
CA SER A 359 -38.70 -0.59 4.05
C SER A 359 -39.60 -0.13 2.87
N PRO A 360 -40.12 -1.09 2.09
CA PRO A 360 -40.58 -0.90 0.71
C PRO A 360 -42.00 -0.33 0.66
N ALA A 361 -42.12 0.87 0.10
CA ALA A 361 -43.36 1.34 -0.50
C ALA A 361 -43.01 2.34 -1.61
N ASN A 362 -43.34 1.94 -2.83
CA ASN A 362 -43.36 2.73 -4.05
C ASN A 362 -42.00 3.17 -4.65
N SER A 363 -42.02 3.14 -5.98
CA SER A 363 -40.97 3.48 -6.94
C SER A 363 -40.18 4.75 -6.59
N ASN A 364 -38.89 4.73 -6.93
CA ASN A 364 -37.93 5.84 -6.93
C ASN A 364 -37.10 6.02 -5.64
N THR A 365 -36.51 4.95 -5.14
CA THR A 365 -35.51 5.04 -4.08
C THR A 365 -34.13 5.40 -4.66
N LYS A 366 -33.81 6.71 -4.65
CA LYS A 366 -32.41 7.19 -4.72
C LYS A 366 -31.63 6.42 -3.65
N VAL A 367 -30.65 5.62 -4.09
CA VAL A 367 -29.75 4.91 -3.17
C VAL A 367 -29.12 5.96 -2.27
N LYS A 368 -29.43 5.89 -0.98
CA LYS A 368 -28.95 6.88 0.00
C LYS A 368 -27.44 6.91 -0.07
N LYS A 369 -26.93 8.07 -0.50
CA LYS A 369 -25.54 8.50 -0.43
C LYS A 369 -25.01 8.06 0.94
N TRP A 370 -24.06 7.11 0.94
CA TRP A 370 -23.39 6.64 2.15
C TRP A 370 -23.06 7.87 3.00
N ASP A 371 -23.53 7.91 4.25
CA ASP A 371 -23.51 9.14 5.05
C ASP A 371 -22.12 9.77 4.97
N LEU A 372 -22.06 10.90 4.27
CA LEU A 372 -20.82 11.61 3.96
C LEU A 372 -20.06 11.92 5.26
N SER A 373 -20.72 11.92 6.41
CA SER A 373 -20.15 12.10 7.74
C SER A 373 -19.12 11.02 8.13
N LEU A 374 -19.44 9.72 8.09
CA LEU A 374 -18.52 8.67 8.52
C LEU A 374 -17.38 8.46 7.52
N ALA A 375 -17.70 8.50 6.22
CA ALA A 375 -16.68 8.50 5.17
C ALA A 375 -15.80 9.75 5.26
N SER A 376 -16.35 10.94 5.51
CA SER A 376 -15.55 12.16 5.64
C SER A 376 -14.66 12.14 6.86
N ILE A 377 -15.16 11.70 8.03
CA ILE A 377 -14.33 11.55 9.24
C ILE A 377 -13.16 10.60 8.95
N TRP A 378 -13.46 9.46 8.32
CA TRP A 378 -12.42 8.50 7.97
C TRP A 378 -11.47 9.02 6.89
N ASN A 379 -11.97 9.76 5.91
CA ASN A 379 -11.16 10.41 4.89
C ASN A 379 -10.19 11.41 5.52
N THR A 380 -10.64 12.16 6.53
CA THR A 380 -9.77 13.04 7.32
C THR A 380 -8.69 12.23 8.05
N VAL A 381 -9.03 11.10 8.67
CA VAL A 381 -8.05 10.22 9.33
C VAL A 381 -7.03 9.67 8.34
N VAL A 382 -7.47 9.17 7.19
CA VAL A 382 -6.58 8.68 6.12
C VAL A 382 -5.70 9.82 5.60
N TRP A 383 -6.24 11.01 5.43
CA TRP A 383 -5.49 12.17 4.96
C TRP A 383 -4.43 12.61 5.98
N LEU A 384 -4.76 12.64 7.27
CA LEU A 384 -3.81 12.88 8.36
C LEU A 384 -2.70 11.82 8.39
N MET A 385 -3.07 10.55 8.22
CA MET A 385 -2.13 9.44 8.16
C MET A 385 -1.18 9.54 6.95
N LEU A 386 -1.71 9.89 5.76
CA LEU A 386 -0.92 10.12 4.55
C LEU A 386 0.02 11.31 4.70
N ILE A 387 -0.42 12.40 5.32
CA ILE A 387 0.44 13.56 5.61
C ILE A 387 1.52 13.21 6.61
N ASN A 388 1.17 12.48 7.67
CA ASN A 388 2.16 12.04 8.66
C ASN A 388 3.20 11.12 8.00
N PHE A 389 2.75 10.20 7.14
CA PHE A 389 3.64 9.33 6.37
C PHE A 389 4.54 10.13 5.42
N PHE A 390 3.97 11.07 4.66
CA PHE A 390 4.73 11.95 3.79
C PHE A 390 5.76 12.77 4.57
N SER A 391 5.37 13.31 5.72
CA SER A 391 6.26 14.04 6.64
C SER A 391 7.42 13.18 7.11
N LYS A 392 7.17 11.89 7.43
CA LYS A 392 8.21 10.92 7.76
C LYS A 392 9.15 10.64 6.59
N ILE A 393 8.64 10.53 5.35
CA ILE A 393 9.50 10.35 4.16
C ILE A 393 10.42 11.54 3.98
N VAL A 394 9.88 12.77 4.05
CA VAL A 394 10.68 13.99 3.89
C VAL A 394 11.74 14.08 4.98
N THR A 395 11.35 13.82 6.24
CA THR A 395 12.26 13.83 7.38
C THR A 395 13.36 12.77 7.25
N ALA A 396 13.02 11.52 6.99
CA ALA A 396 13.97 10.42 6.86
C ALA A 396 14.96 10.65 5.70
N THR A 397 14.48 11.20 4.58
CA THR A 397 15.33 11.51 3.42
C THR A 397 16.30 12.65 3.72
N ALA A 398 15.83 13.70 4.42
CA ALA A 398 16.66 14.81 4.85
C ALA A 398 17.73 14.37 5.87
N GLN A 399 17.34 13.55 6.85
CA GLN A 399 18.25 12.97 7.84
C GLN A 399 19.32 12.08 7.18
N LYS A 400 18.92 11.23 6.22
CA LYS A 400 19.87 10.41 5.47
C LYS A 400 20.90 11.26 4.72
N TYR A 401 20.45 12.32 4.05
CA TYR A 401 21.36 13.23 3.34
C TYR A 401 22.31 13.95 4.29
N LEU A 402 21.83 14.42 5.45
CA LEU A 402 22.68 15.04 6.46
C LEU A 402 23.72 14.05 7.01
N LYS A 403 23.30 12.82 7.32
CA LYS A 403 24.19 11.75 7.78
C LYS A 403 25.31 11.44 6.78
N GLU A 404 25.00 11.40 5.48
CA GLU A 404 26.02 11.22 4.42
C GLU A 404 27.03 12.39 4.35
N GLN A 405 26.60 13.62 4.61
CA GLN A 405 27.50 14.78 4.66
C GLN A 405 28.39 14.74 5.90
N GLN A 406 27.81 14.46 7.06
CA GLN A 406 28.52 14.30 8.34
C GLN A 406 29.58 13.19 8.27
N GLN A 407 29.25 12.06 7.61
CA GLN A 407 30.22 10.98 7.41
C GLN A 407 31.40 11.43 6.53
N LYS A 408 31.14 12.15 5.44
CA LYS A 408 32.21 12.69 4.57
C LYS A 408 33.09 13.70 5.30
N GLU A 409 32.53 14.46 6.24
CA GLU A 409 33.28 15.39 7.08
C GLU A 409 34.22 14.63 8.03
N ILE A 410 33.71 13.61 8.72
CA ILE A 410 34.52 12.72 9.57
C ILE A 410 35.62 12.03 8.75
N ASP A 411 35.30 11.49 7.58
CA ASP A 411 36.29 10.83 6.71
C ASP A 411 37.39 11.80 6.23
N ARG A 412 37.06 13.08 6.01
CA ARG A 412 38.05 14.12 5.69
C ARG A 412 38.93 14.46 6.88
N LEU A 413 38.35 14.59 8.07
CA LEU A 413 39.09 14.83 9.31
C LEU A 413 40.05 13.68 9.62
N ASN A 414 39.61 12.43 9.44
CA ASN A 414 40.44 11.24 9.62
C ASN A 414 41.61 11.18 8.61
N LYS A 415 41.41 11.66 7.37
CA LYS A 415 42.50 11.78 6.38
C LYS A 415 43.50 12.88 6.70
N LEU A 416 43.05 13.96 7.36
CA LEU A 416 43.89 15.11 7.73
C LEU A 416 44.66 14.87 9.04
N HIS A 417 44.14 14.09 9.97
CA HIS A 417 44.75 13.77 11.26
C HIS A 417 44.81 12.24 11.52
N PRO A 418 45.69 11.49 10.83
CA PRO A 418 45.81 10.04 11.03
C PRO A 418 46.33 9.63 12.42
N GLN A 419 46.92 10.56 13.19
CA GLN A 419 47.53 10.28 14.49
C GLN A 419 46.59 10.39 15.71
N ALA A 420 45.33 10.80 15.53
CA ALA A 420 44.38 10.91 16.64
C ALA A 420 43.67 9.59 17.01
N VAL A 421 43.94 8.51 16.25
CA VAL A 421 43.21 7.22 16.37
C VAL A 421 44.05 6.11 17.01
N SER A 422 45.36 6.31 17.24
CA SER A 422 46.21 5.28 17.86
C SER A 422 46.27 5.31 19.39
N THR A 423 45.38 6.07 20.04
CA THR A 423 45.21 6.04 21.50
C THR A 423 43.74 5.86 21.84
N GLN A 424 43.24 4.66 21.55
CA GLN A 424 42.18 4.00 22.32
C GLN A 424 42.39 2.50 22.27
#